data_AF-A0A833M2L1-F1
#
_entry.id   AF-A0A833M2L1-F1
#
_cell.length_a   1.000
_cell.length_b   1.000
_cell.length_c   1.000
_cell.angle_alpha   90.00
_cell.angle_beta   90.00
_cell.angle_gamma   90.00
#
_symmetry.space_group_name_H-M   'P 1'
#
loop_
_entity.id
_entity.type
_entity.pdbx_description
1 polymer ?
#
loop_
_entity_poly.entity_id
_entity_poly.type
_entity_poly.pdbx_seq_one_letter_code
_entity_poly.pdbx_strand_id
1 'polypeptide(L)'
;MGTLGMILQVVGGIGMLVFGIQILILAFKTSVGWGIGTLLLFVPIGIIYVAKNWATCKTPFLRYLLCLVIFLVGAGLAFYGAISGAMATPAG
;
A
#
# COMPACT_ATOMS: atom_id res chain seq x y z
N MET A 1 18.58 6.01 10.79
CA MET A 1 17.10 6.15 10.81
C MET A 1 16.52 6.27 9.40
N GLY A 2 17.01 7.20 8.55
CA GLY A 2 16.49 7.37 7.18
C GLY A 2 16.55 6.12 6.26
N THR A 3 17.66 5.39 6.24
CA THR A 3 17.81 4.18 5.38
C THR A 3 16.86 3.05 5.78
N LEU A 4 16.66 2.82 7.08
CA LEU A 4 15.70 1.82 7.58
C LEU A 4 14.26 2.19 7.20
N GLY A 5 13.90 3.48 7.33
CA GLY A 5 12.60 3.99 6.88
C GLY A 5 12.38 3.77 5.39
N MET A 6 13.39 4.09 4.56
CA MET A 6 13.33 3.82 3.11
C MET A 6 13.17 2.34 2.80
N ILE A 7 13.92 1.45 3.45
CA ILE A 7 13.80 -0.01 3.22
C ILE A 7 12.39 -0.50 3.57
N LEU A 8 11.87 -0.11 4.74
CA LEU A 8 10.51 -0.47 5.17
C LEU A 8 9.45 0.06 4.19
N GLN A 9 9.62 1.29 3.70
CA GLN A 9 8.73 1.89 2.73
C GLN A 9 8.77 1.15 1.38
N VAL A 10 9.96 0.77 0.90
CA VAL A 10 10.11 0.01 -0.34
C VAL A 10 9.52 -1.40 -0.21
N VAL A 11 9.82 -2.12 0.88
CA VAL A 11 9.28 -3.47 1.12
C VAL A 11 7.76 -3.44 1.28
N GLY A 12 7.23 -2.46 2.03
CA GLY A 12 5.80 -2.23 2.17
C GLY A 12 5.12 -1.89 0.84
N GLY A 13 5.77 -1.07 0.01
CA GLY A 13 5.28 -0.69 -1.32
C GLY A 13 5.26 -1.86 -2.30
N ILE A 14 6.32 -2.69 -2.32
CA ILE A 14 6.36 -3.90 -3.14
C ILE A 14 5.28 -4.88 -2.69
N GLY A 15 5.12 -5.07 -1.38
CA GLY A 15 4.04 -5.90 -0.83
C GLY A 15 2.66 -5.42 -1.25
N MET A 16 2.41 -4.11 -1.16
CA MET A 16 1.17 -3.49 -1.62
C MET A 16 0.92 -3.72 -3.12
N LEU A 17 1.94 -3.63 -3.97
CA LEU A 17 1.79 -3.92 -5.40
C LEU A 17 1.42 -5.39 -5.64
N VAL A 18 2.10 -6.33 -4.99
CA VAL A 18 1.82 -7.77 -5.15
C VAL A 18 0.39 -8.11 -4.72
N PHE A 19 -0.03 -7.66 -3.54
CA PHE A 19 -1.39 -7.92 -3.05
C PHE A 19 -2.45 -7.12 -3.80
N GLY A 20 -2.11 -5.91 -4.27
CA GLY A 20 -2.99 -5.11 -5.11
C GLY A 20 -3.25 -5.77 -6.46
N ILE A 21 -2.21 -6.33 -7.10
CA ILE A 21 -2.35 -7.13 -8.32
C ILE A 21 -3.19 -8.38 -8.08
N GLN A 22 -3.05 -9.06 -6.93
CA GLN A 22 -3.93 -10.20 -6.60
C GLN A 22 -5.40 -9.80 -6.52
N ILE A 23 -5.73 -8.66 -5.90
CA ILE A 23 -7.10 -8.12 -5.86
C ILE A 23 -7.57 -7.78 -7.27
N LEU A 24 -6.69 -7.22 -8.10
CA LEU A 24 -6.98 -6.88 -9.48
C LEU A 24 -7.29 -8.14 -10.32
N ILE A 25 -6.50 -9.20 -10.17
CA ILE A 25 -6.74 -10.49 -10.83
C ILE A 25 -8.09 -11.06 -10.40
N LEU A 26 -8.41 -11.03 -9.10
CA LEU A 26 -9.73 -11.44 -8.62
C LEU A 26 -10.84 -10.59 -9.23
N ALA A 27 -10.64 -9.28 -9.38
CA ALA A 27 -11.59 -8.38 -10.02
C ALA A 27 -11.84 -8.74 -11.48
N PHE A 28 -10.79 -8.96 -12.26
CA PHE A 28 -10.90 -9.44 -13.65
C PHE A 28 -11.55 -10.82 -13.76
N LYS A 29 -11.30 -11.72 -12.80
CA LYS A 29 -11.95 -13.05 -12.76
C LYS A 29 -13.45 -12.97 -12.51
N THR A 30 -13.93 -11.93 -11.83
CA THR A 30 -15.37 -11.71 -11.57
C THR A 30 -16.03 -10.97 -12.73
N SER A 31 -15.47 -9.85 -13.18
CA SER A 31 -15.88 -9.21 -14.43
C SER A 31 -14.82 -8.24 -14.96
N VAL A 32 -14.76 -8.12 -16.29
CA VAL A 32 -13.87 -7.17 -16.98
C VAL A 32 -14.15 -5.72 -16.55
N GLY A 33 -15.41 -5.36 -16.31
CA GLY A 33 -15.80 -4.03 -15.84
C GLY A 33 -15.30 -3.71 -14.43
N TRP A 34 -15.34 -4.68 -13.50
CA TRP A 34 -14.77 -4.52 -12.16
C TRP A 34 -13.24 -4.47 -12.21
N GLY A 35 -12.61 -5.26 -13.07
CA GLY A 35 -11.17 -5.22 -13.31
C GLY A 35 -10.67 -3.85 -13.76
N ILE A 36 -11.29 -3.28 -14.80
CA ILE A 36 -10.94 -1.94 -15.31
C ILE A 36 -11.29 -0.85 -14.29
N GLY A 37 -12.45 -0.95 -13.62
CA GLY A 37 -12.84 -0.02 -12.57
C GLY A 37 -11.85 -0.01 -11.40
N THR A 38 -11.34 -1.17 -11.01
CA THR A 38 -10.32 -1.27 -9.94
C THR A 38 -8.94 -0.80 -10.43
N LEU A 39 -8.60 -0.99 -11.70
CA LEU A 39 -7.34 -0.48 -12.28
C LEU A 39 -7.30 1.05 -12.36
N LEU A 40 -8.39 1.69 -12.77
CA LEU A 40 -8.48 3.15 -12.90
C LEU A 40 -8.80 3.86 -11.57
N LEU A 41 -9.60 3.22 -10.72
CA LEU A 41 -10.10 3.79 -9.46
C LEU A 41 -9.84 2.82 -8.29
N PHE A 42 -8.57 2.51 -8.09
CA PHE A 42 -8.10 1.51 -7.11
C PHE A 42 -8.61 1.76 -5.70
N VAL A 43 -8.71 3.02 -5.28
CA VAL A 43 -9.16 3.37 -3.93
C VAL A 43 -10.69 3.35 -3.81
N PRO A 44 -11.49 4.14 -4.56
CA PRO A 44 -12.94 4.16 -4.33
C PRO A 44 -13.65 2.90 -4.87
N ILE A 45 -13.26 2.37 -6.04
CA ILE A 45 -13.92 1.19 -6.62
C ILE A 45 -13.35 -0.11 -6.07
N GLY A 46 -12.05 -0.16 -5.75
CA GLY A 46 -11.44 -1.33 -5.12
C GLY A 46 -12.04 -1.65 -3.75
N ILE A 47 -12.36 -0.63 -2.94
CA ILE A 47 -13.03 -0.84 -1.64
C ILE A 47 -14.44 -1.41 -1.82
N ILE A 48 -15.23 -0.87 -2.76
CA ILE A 48 -16.58 -1.38 -3.07
C ILE A 48 -16.50 -2.84 -3.55
N TYR A 49 -15.54 -3.15 -4.42
CA TYR A 49 -15.33 -4.50 -4.93
C TYR A 49 -14.96 -5.49 -3.83
N VAL A 50 -14.07 -5.08 -2.91
CA VAL A 50 -13.65 -5.89 -1.75
C VAL A 50 -14.82 -6.10 -0.79
N ALA A 51 -15.64 -5.08 -0.53
CA ALA A 51 -16.83 -5.22 0.31
C ALA A 51 -17.85 -6.19 -0.31
N LYS A 52 -18.06 -6.11 -1.63
CA LYS A 52 -19.00 -6.99 -2.34
C LYS A 52 -18.50 -8.43 -2.46
N ASN A 53 -17.19 -8.63 -2.64
CA ASN A 53 -16.54 -9.94 -2.81
C ASN A 53 -15.71 -10.34 -1.57
N TRP A 54 -16.16 -9.94 -0.39
CA TRP A 54 -15.39 -10.08 0.86
C TRP A 54 -14.94 -11.52 1.14
N ALA A 55 -15.80 -12.50 0.86
CA ALA A 55 -15.50 -13.92 1.07
C ALA A 55 -14.21 -14.38 0.36
N THR A 56 -13.97 -13.86 -0.85
CA THR A 56 -12.83 -14.24 -1.70
C THR A 56 -11.67 -13.26 -1.54
N CYS A 57 -11.96 -11.97 -1.32
CA CYS A 57 -10.96 -10.91 -1.26
C CYS A 57 -10.37 -10.67 0.15
N LYS A 58 -10.94 -11.22 1.23
CA LYS A 58 -10.48 -10.94 2.61
C LYS A 58 -8.98 -11.22 2.81
N THR A 59 -8.49 -12.33 2.28
CA THR A 59 -7.12 -12.79 2.51
C THR A 59 -6.10 -11.87 1.83
N PRO A 60 -6.21 -11.57 0.51
CA PRO A 60 -5.30 -10.61 -0.13
C PRO A 60 -5.49 -9.18 0.39
N PHE A 61 -6.72 -8.76 0.73
CA PHE A 61 -6.98 -7.42 1.26
C PHE A 61 -6.36 -7.19 2.65
N LEU A 62 -6.49 -8.14 3.58
CA LEU A 62 -5.85 -8.03 4.89
C LEU A 62 -4.33 -7.97 4.79
N ARG A 63 -3.74 -8.73 3.85
CA ARG A 63 -2.29 -8.68 3.58
C ARG A 63 -1.87 -7.34 2.98
N TYR A 64 -2.67 -6.81 2.05
CA TYR A 64 -2.46 -5.46 1.52
C TYR A 64 -2.51 -4.40 2.62
N LEU A 65 -3.48 -4.51 3.54
CA LEU A 65 -3.64 -3.59 4.66
C LEU A 65 -2.46 -3.66 5.64
N LEU A 66 -1.93 -4.87 5.89
CA LEU A 66 -0.73 -5.05 6.70
C LEU A 66 0.51 -4.42 6.04
N CYS A 67 0.67 -4.59 4.72
CA CYS A 67 1.72 -3.90 3.96
C CYS A 67 1.54 -2.38 3.97
N LEU A 68 0.31 -1.88 3.94
CA LEU A 68 0.00 -0.46 4.03
C LEU A 68 0.42 0.12 5.39
N VAL A 69 0.20 -0.61 6.49
CA VAL A 69 0.70 -0.20 7.82
C VAL A 69 2.23 -0.14 7.82
N ILE A 70 2.92 -1.15 7.28
CA ILE A 70 4.38 -1.16 7.18
C ILE A 70 4.89 0.01 6.33
N PHE A 71 4.22 0.29 5.21
CA PHE A 71 4.55 1.43 4.33
C PHE A 71 4.42 2.76 5.06
N LEU A 72 3.32 2.97 5.80
CA LEU A 72 3.09 4.19 6.58
C LEU A 72 4.09 4.37 7.71
N VAL A 73 4.44 3.28 8.41
CA VAL A 73 5.48 3.29 9.45
C VAL A 73 6.84 3.62 8.84
N GLY A 74 7.20 2.99 7.72
CA GLY A 74 8.43 3.28 6.98
C GLY A 74 8.49 4.74 6.50
N ALA A 75 7.39 5.26 5.96
CA ALA A 75 7.26 6.65 5.53
C ALA A 75 7.40 7.63 6.71
N GLY A 76 6.74 7.36 7.84
CA GLY A 76 6.86 8.16 9.06
C GLY A 76 8.27 8.17 9.63
N LEU A 77 8.94 7.02 9.63
CA LEU A 77 10.32 6.89 10.11
C LEU A 77 11.33 7.57 9.16
N ALA A 78 11.11 7.47 7.85
CA ALA A 78 11.91 8.16 6.83
C ALA A 78 11.73 9.67 6.92
N PHE A 79 10.49 10.15 7.08
CA PHE A 79 10.16 11.55 7.27
C PHE A 79 10.76 12.10 8.57
N TYR A 80 10.60 11.40 9.69
CA TYR A 80 11.24 11.76 10.96
C TYR A 80 12.77 11.78 10.85
N GLY A 81 13.37 10.81 10.14
CA GLY A 81 14.81 10.79 9.86
C GLY A 81 15.29 11.96 9.01
N ALA A 82 14.51 12.39 8.02
CA ALA A 82 14.82 13.53 7.16
C ALA A 82 14.73 14.86 7.94
N ILE A 83 13.67 15.03 8.75
CA ILE A 83 13.49 16.24 9.55
C ILE A 83 14.56 16.31 10.65
N SER A 84 14.79 15.21 11.39
CA SER A 84 15.82 15.17 12.45
C SER A 84 17.24 15.43 11.94
N GLY A 85 17.55 14.96 10.72
CA GLY A 85 18.80 15.29 10.04
C GLY A 85 18.93 16.78 9.69
N ALA A 86 17.83 17.42 9.28
CA ALA A 86 17.80 18.85 8.98
C ALA A 86 17.94 19.74 10.24
N MET A 87 17.54 19.26 11.42
CA MET A 87 17.72 19.98 12.71
C MET A 87 19.11 19.76 13.34
N ALA A 88 19.84 18.71 12.93
CA ALA A 88 21.15 18.35 13.48
C ALA A 88 22.33 19.08 12.79
N THR A 89 22.09 19.74 11.65
CA THR A 89 22.97 20.79 11.15
C THR A 89 22.48 22.13 11.70
N PRO A 90 23.00 22.62 12.84
CA PRO A 90 22.89 24.05 13.10
C PRO A 90 23.56 24.73 11.89
N ALA A 91 22.82 25.61 11.22
CA ALA A 91 23.46 26.62 10.38
C ALA A 91 24.58 27.25 11.23
N GLY A 92 25.78 27.33 10.65
CA GLY A 92 27.02 27.67 11.35
C GLY A 92 27.00 28.96 12.16
#